data_AF-A0A1V2LL29-F1
#
_entry.id   AF-A0A1V2LL29-F1
#
_cell.length_a   1.000
_cell.length_b   1.000
_cell.length_c   1.000
_cell.angle_alpha   90.00
_cell.angle_beta   90.00
_cell.angle_gamma   90.00
#
_symmetry.space_group_name_H-M   'P 1'
#
loop_
_entity.id
_entity.type
_entity.pdbx_description
1 polymer ?
#
loop_
_entity_poly.entity_id
_entity_poly.type
_entity_poly.pdbx_seq_one_letter_code
_entity_poly.pdbx_strand_id
1 'polypeptide(L)'
;MFKSAQTDPEKNSNNLFTFLIVLQFAFSTEEQENDIDYAALGLMCLEFYEIFEKNCIELLENRKMDQEDWNKLACYHRIIISLLDIVSNLLPYKLFLETLKSYNFVEKIVCFLQIIENNTERRRLKDLESPMGDKKVFGNVKTILIEIITYLVHNDKESQDLVRENGGLILILNNCNLDVNEPFIRERCILCLKYLLENNAENQAFVASLEPKKVEVTQENEKILEKSGYEVEIVDGKVKLKKTNDLIGKIEGN
;
A
#
# COMPACT_ATOMS: atom_id res chain seq x y z
N MET A 1 -24.55 -16.72 23.47
CA MET A 1 -23.56 -16.71 24.57
C MET A 1 -22.27 -17.31 24.02
N PHE A 2 -21.58 -16.59 23.14
CA PHE A 2 -20.31 -17.04 22.56
C PHE A 2 -19.19 -16.50 23.46
N LYS A 3 -18.50 -17.42 24.13
CA LYS A 3 -17.28 -17.09 24.87
C LYS A 3 -16.20 -16.71 23.85
N SER A 4 -15.61 -15.54 24.06
CA SER A 4 -14.39 -15.08 23.42
C SER A 4 -13.32 -16.17 23.49
N ALA A 5 -12.83 -16.62 22.34
CA ALA A 5 -11.64 -17.44 22.27
C ALA A 5 -10.45 -16.56 22.71
N GLN A 6 -10.05 -16.70 23.97
CA GLN A 6 -8.73 -16.24 24.43
C GLN A 6 -7.68 -16.88 23.54
N THR A 7 -6.98 -16.08 22.75
CA THR A 7 -5.89 -16.53 21.91
C THR A 7 -4.69 -16.83 22.79
N ASP A 8 -4.41 -18.13 22.93
CA ASP A 8 -3.38 -18.68 23.77
C ASP A 8 -1.96 -18.31 23.27
N PRO A 9 -1.12 -17.65 24.08
CA PRO A 9 0.26 -17.31 23.70
C PRO A 9 1.13 -18.54 23.39
N GLU A 10 0.85 -19.72 23.95
CA GLU A 10 1.55 -20.96 23.57
C GLU A 10 1.26 -21.36 22.12
N LYS A 11 0.04 -21.10 21.64
CA LYS A 11 -0.38 -21.46 20.28
C LYS A 11 0.31 -20.59 19.21
N ASN A 12 0.55 -19.32 19.51
CA ASN A 12 1.30 -18.42 18.63
C ASN A 12 2.80 -18.74 18.61
N SER A 13 3.37 -19.13 19.76
CA SER A 13 4.75 -19.63 19.84
C SER A 13 4.94 -20.89 18.99
N ASN A 14 3.97 -21.81 19.04
CA ASN A 14 3.99 -23.02 18.22
C ASN A 14 3.87 -22.71 16.72
N ASN A 15 3.03 -21.75 16.31
CA ASN A 15 2.92 -21.38 14.89
C ASN A 15 4.22 -20.76 14.34
N LEU A 16 4.88 -19.88 15.11
CA LEU A 16 6.17 -19.31 14.74
C LEU A 16 7.26 -20.40 14.71
N PHE A 17 7.24 -21.32 15.66
CA PHE A 17 8.17 -22.44 15.69
C PHE A 17 7.96 -23.38 14.48
N THR A 18 6.71 -23.69 14.11
CA THR A 18 6.40 -24.47 12.90
C THR A 18 6.85 -23.75 11.64
N PHE A 19 6.67 -22.44 11.56
CA PHE A 19 7.15 -21.63 10.44
C PHE A 19 8.68 -21.62 10.34
N LEU A 20 9.39 -21.46 11.47
CA LEU A 20 10.85 -21.56 11.53
C LEU A 20 11.35 -22.97 11.19
N ILE A 21 10.62 -24.02 11.55
CA ILE A 21 10.92 -25.40 11.15
C ILE A 21 10.79 -25.57 9.63
N VAL A 22 9.75 -25.01 9.02
CA VAL A 22 9.53 -25.07 7.56
C VAL A 22 10.67 -24.35 6.81
N LEU A 23 11.08 -23.17 7.29
CA LEU A 23 12.23 -22.46 6.73
C LEU A 23 13.52 -23.24 6.92
N GLN A 24 13.74 -23.78 8.12
CA GLN A 24 14.89 -24.62 8.40
C GLN A 24 14.92 -25.82 7.46
N PHE A 25 13.78 -26.46 7.19
CA PHE A 25 13.69 -27.56 6.22
C PHE A 25 14.02 -27.10 4.79
N ALA A 26 13.48 -25.96 4.34
CA ALA A 26 13.74 -25.39 3.02
C ALA A 26 15.22 -25.02 2.79
N PHE A 27 15.93 -24.58 3.85
CA PHE A 27 17.35 -24.22 3.78
C PHE A 27 18.30 -25.37 4.17
N SER A 28 17.80 -26.49 4.69
CA SER A 28 18.61 -27.65 5.10
C SER A 28 18.59 -28.81 4.10
N THR A 29 17.78 -28.74 3.04
CA THR A 29 17.87 -29.69 1.93
C THR A 29 19.09 -29.36 1.08
N GLU A 30 20.12 -30.21 1.14
CA GLU A 30 21.28 -30.13 0.25
C GLU A 30 20.82 -30.17 -1.21
N GLU A 31 21.51 -29.36 -2.04
CA GLU A 31 21.31 -29.16 -3.48
C GLU A 31 20.70 -30.36 -4.22
N GLN A 32 19.37 -30.33 -4.37
CA GLN A 32 18.71 -30.63 -5.63
C GLN A 32 17.59 -29.61 -5.77
N GLU A 33 17.57 -28.88 -6.89
CA GLU A 33 16.43 -28.07 -7.35
C GLU A 33 15.20 -28.98 -7.52
N ASN A 34 14.56 -29.36 -6.42
CA ASN A 34 13.25 -29.98 -6.49
C ASN A 34 12.25 -28.83 -6.52
N ASP A 35 11.93 -28.41 -7.73
CA ASP A 35 10.86 -27.48 -8.08
C ASP A 35 9.61 -27.66 -7.17
N ILE A 36 9.23 -28.90 -6.86
CA ILE A 36 8.09 -29.24 -5.99
C ILE A 36 8.19 -28.59 -4.59
N ASP A 37 9.39 -28.45 -4.03
CA ASP A 37 9.58 -27.87 -2.70
C ASP A 37 9.21 -26.38 -2.69
N TYR A 38 9.52 -25.65 -3.76
CA TYR A 38 9.14 -24.24 -3.91
C TYR A 38 7.64 -24.06 -4.10
N ALA A 39 6.97 -24.97 -4.80
CA ALA A 39 5.51 -24.97 -4.88
C ALA A 39 4.88 -25.22 -3.49
N ALA A 40 5.37 -26.23 -2.76
CA ALA A 40 4.89 -26.52 -1.42
C ALA A 40 5.12 -25.34 -0.45
N LEU A 41 6.28 -24.70 -0.52
CA LEU A 41 6.59 -23.48 0.23
C LEU A 41 5.64 -22.33 -0.13
N GLY A 42 5.32 -22.16 -1.42
CA GLY A 42 4.32 -21.20 -1.88
C GLY A 42 2.96 -21.44 -1.25
N LEU A 43 2.47 -22.69 -1.27
CA LEU A 43 1.20 -23.07 -0.65
C LEU A 43 1.19 -22.81 0.85
N MET A 44 2.24 -23.21 1.57
CA MET A 44 2.35 -22.94 3.00
C MET A 44 2.35 -21.44 3.29
N CYS A 45 3.10 -20.64 2.53
CA CYS A 45 3.10 -19.19 2.69
C CYS A 45 1.71 -18.58 2.46
N LEU A 46 0.97 -19.05 1.44
CA LEU A 46 -0.40 -18.62 1.18
C LEU A 46 -1.35 -18.95 2.32
N GLU A 47 -1.30 -20.17 2.86
CA GLU A 47 -2.13 -20.59 3.99
C GLU A 47 -1.86 -19.76 5.25
N PHE A 48 -0.58 -19.58 5.60
CA PHE A 48 -0.22 -18.71 6.73
C PHE A 48 -0.62 -17.26 6.47
N TYR A 49 -0.49 -16.78 5.24
CA TYR A 49 -0.86 -15.41 4.88
C TYR A 49 -2.35 -15.19 5.12
N GLU A 50 -3.22 -16.06 4.61
CA GLU A 50 -4.67 -15.93 4.80
C GLU A 50 -5.08 -15.91 6.29
N ILE A 51 -4.42 -16.73 7.12
CA ILE A 51 -4.70 -16.78 8.57
C ILE A 51 -4.32 -15.44 9.22
N PHE A 52 -3.11 -14.94 8.98
CA PHE A 52 -2.61 -13.75 9.66
C PHE A 52 -3.16 -12.46 9.06
N GLU A 53 -3.41 -12.42 7.75
CA GLU A 53 -4.12 -11.35 7.06
C GLU A 53 -5.51 -11.15 7.70
N LYS A 54 -6.30 -12.22 7.82
CA LYS A 54 -7.63 -12.14 8.42
C LYS A 54 -7.60 -11.61 9.85
N ASN A 55 -6.66 -12.08 10.66
CA ASN A 55 -6.48 -11.60 12.04
C ASN A 55 -6.07 -10.12 12.08
N CYS A 56 -5.23 -9.67 11.14
CA CYS A 56 -4.88 -8.26 11.00
C CYS A 56 -6.09 -7.42 10.58
N ILE A 57 -6.85 -7.84 9.56
CA ILE A 57 -8.02 -7.13 9.05
C ILE A 57 -9.06 -6.91 10.16
N GLU A 58 -9.39 -7.95 10.93
CA GLU A 58 -10.36 -7.86 12.03
C GLU A 58 -10.00 -6.73 13.02
N LEU A 59 -8.71 -6.65 13.41
CA LEU A 59 -8.23 -5.62 14.33
C LEU A 59 -8.03 -4.26 13.65
N LEU A 60 -7.60 -4.21 12.38
CA LEU A 60 -7.42 -2.98 11.62
C LEU A 60 -8.76 -2.28 11.35
N GLU A 61 -9.84 -3.02 11.15
CA GLU A 61 -11.18 -2.45 10.94
C GLU A 61 -11.93 -2.18 12.24
N ASN A 62 -11.48 -2.74 13.38
CA ASN A 62 -12.12 -2.52 14.67
C ASN A 62 -12.08 -1.03 15.09
N ARG A 63 -13.24 -0.38 15.19
CA ARG A 63 -13.34 1.04 15.57
C ARG A 63 -13.06 1.31 17.05
N LYS A 64 -13.11 0.29 17.92
CA LYS A 64 -12.92 0.42 19.37
C LYS A 64 -11.89 -0.59 19.84
N MET A 65 -10.66 -0.11 19.97
CA MET A 65 -9.53 -0.91 20.42
C MET A 65 -9.42 -0.84 21.95
N ASP A 66 -9.38 -1.99 22.61
CA ASP A 66 -8.88 -2.07 23.98
C ASP A 66 -7.38 -2.40 24.02
N GLN A 67 -6.80 -2.48 25.22
CA GLN A 67 -5.37 -2.76 25.39
C GLN A 67 -4.98 -4.16 24.88
N GLU A 68 -5.89 -5.13 24.97
CA GLU A 68 -5.65 -6.49 24.50
C GLU A 68 -5.61 -6.53 22.96
N ASP A 69 -6.53 -5.82 22.30
CA ASP A 69 -6.57 -5.67 20.85
C ASP A 69 -5.28 -5.03 20.33
N TRP A 70 -4.77 -3.98 20.99
CA TRP A 70 -3.51 -3.34 20.61
C TRP A 70 -2.31 -4.30 20.70
N ASN A 71 -2.27 -5.10 21.76
CA ASN A 71 -1.22 -6.10 21.95
C ASN A 71 -1.30 -7.21 20.89
N LYS A 72 -2.51 -7.66 20.54
CA LYS A 72 -2.74 -8.64 19.46
C LYS A 72 -2.33 -8.08 18.11
N LEU A 73 -2.73 -6.85 17.78
CA LEU A 73 -2.38 -6.20 16.51
C LEU A 73 -0.86 -6.06 16.37
N ALA A 74 -0.17 -5.65 17.44
CA ALA A 74 1.29 -5.57 17.45
C ALA A 74 1.97 -6.94 17.31
N CYS A 75 1.36 -8.02 17.80
CA CYS A 75 1.85 -9.38 17.61
C CYS A 75 1.66 -9.84 16.16
N TYR A 76 0.45 -9.70 15.61
CA TYR A 76 0.15 -10.10 14.23
C TYR A 76 0.92 -9.26 13.21
N HIS A 77 1.15 -7.98 13.48
CA HIS A 77 2.02 -7.11 12.67
C HIS A 77 3.44 -7.69 12.49
N ARG A 78 4.06 -8.17 13.58
CA ARG A 78 5.39 -8.80 13.50
C ARG A 78 5.37 -10.10 12.71
N ILE A 79 4.32 -10.90 12.89
CA ILE A 79 4.20 -12.18 12.19
C ILE A 79 3.99 -11.96 10.69
N ILE A 80 3.09 -11.04 10.31
CA ILE A 80 2.82 -10.77 8.89
C ILE A 80 4.04 -10.16 8.21
N ILE A 81 4.81 -9.28 8.87
CA ILE A 81 6.09 -8.79 8.34
C ILE A 81 7.04 -9.96 8.05
N SER A 82 7.29 -10.82 9.04
CA SER A 82 8.19 -11.95 8.85
C SER A 82 7.75 -12.86 7.70
N LEU A 83 6.45 -13.11 7.58
CA LEU A 83 5.89 -13.91 6.49
C LEU A 83 6.09 -13.23 5.13
N LEU A 84 5.79 -11.94 5.03
CA LEU A 84 5.93 -11.17 3.79
C LEU A 84 7.40 -11.00 3.39
N ASP A 85 8.32 -10.88 4.34
CA ASP A 85 9.76 -10.88 4.09
C ASP A 85 10.21 -12.22 3.49
N ILE A 86 9.71 -13.34 4.02
CA ILE A 86 10.02 -14.66 3.48
C ILE A 86 9.46 -14.85 2.09
N VAL A 87 8.21 -14.45 1.87
CA VAL A 87 7.63 -14.41 0.53
C VAL A 87 8.54 -13.60 -0.40
N SER A 88 8.93 -12.39 0.00
CA SER A 88 9.76 -11.49 -0.81
C SER A 88 11.12 -12.11 -1.17
N ASN A 89 11.76 -12.82 -0.24
CA ASN A 89 13.02 -13.51 -0.48
C ASN A 89 12.87 -14.74 -1.38
N LEU A 90 11.67 -15.33 -1.46
CA LEU A 90 11.40 -16.51 -2.28
C LEU A 90 10.84 -16.17 -3.69
N LEU A 91 10.42 -14.92 -3.95
CA LEU A 91 9.93 -14.49 -5.27
C LEU A 91 10.91 -14.67 -6.43
N PRO A 92 12.25 -14.65 -6.26
CA PRO A 92 13.17 -14.97 -7.34
C PRO A 92 13.07 -16.42 -7.86
N TYR A 93 12.53 -17.36 -7.07
CA TYR A 93 12.38 -18.75 -7.49
C TYR A 93 11.13 -18.93 -8.35
N LYS A 94 11.34 -19.39 -9.59
CA LYS A 94 10.32 -19.42 -10.64
C LYS A 94 9.03 -20.14 -10.20
N LEU A 95 9.14 -21.37 -9.68
CA LEU A 95 7.95 -22.14 -9.34
C LEU A 95 7.23 -21.62 -8.09
N PHE A 96 7.94 -21.00 -7.15
CA PHE A 96 7.32 -20.28 -6.04
C PHE A 96 6.48 -19.11 -6.57
N LEU A 97 7.05 -18.29 -7.46
CA LEU A 97 6.35 -17.18 -8.11
C LEU A 97 5.13 -17.64 -8.91
N GLU A 98 5.28 -18.69 -9.73
CA GLU A 98 4.18 -19.27 -10.52
C GLU A 98 3.07 -19.83 -9.62
N THR A 99 3.44 -20.44 -8.49
CA THR A 99 2.49 -20.89 -7.47
C THR A 99 1.68 -19.70 -6.94
N LEU A 100 2.32 -18.62 -6.49
CA LEU A 100 1.59 -17.44 -6.01
C LEU A 100 0.67 -16.83 -7.07
N LYS A 101 1.12 -16.77 -8.33
CA LYS A 101 0.30 -16.29 -9.46
C LYS A 101 -0.93 -17.16 -9.69
N SER A 102 -0.77 -18.49 -9.71
CA SER A 102 -1.90 -19.42 -9.92
C SER A 102 -3.00 -19.35 -8.86
N TYR A 103 -2.69 -18.80 -7.68
CA TYR A 103 -3.64 -18.58 -6.58
C TYR A 103 -4.11 -17.12 -6.48
N ASN A 104 -3.92 -16.33 -7.54
CA ASN A 104 -4.27 -14.91 -7.66
C ASN A 104 -3.79 -14.08 -6.46
N PHE A 105 -2.59 -14.36 -5.98
CA PHE A 105 -2.07 -13.71 -4.77
C PHE A 105 -2.00 -12.18 -4.91
N VAL A 106 -1.80 -11.67 -6.13
CA VAL A 106 -1.79 -10.23 -6.40
C VAL A 106 -3.08 -9.53 -5.96
N GLU A 107 -4.25 -10.14 -6.17
CA GLU A 107 -5.54 -9.58 -5.76
C GLU A 107 -5.64 -9.47 -4.24
N LYS A 108 -5.18 -10.51 -3.53
CA LYS A 108 -5.15 -10.55 -2.07
C LYS A 108 -4.23 -9.47 -1.51
N ILE A 109 -3.03 -9.34 -2.06
CA ILE A 109 -2.06 -8.30 -1.66
C ILE A 109 -2.63 -6.89 -1.88
N VAL A 110 -3.28 -6.63 -3.03
CA VAL A 110 -3.91 -5.32 -3.31
C VAL A 110 -5.05 -5.03 -2.34
N CYS A 111 -5.90 -6.02 -2.06
CA CYS A 111 -6.97 -5.91 -1.06
C CYS A 111 -6.41 -5.56 0.32
N PHE A 112 -5.40 -6.29 0.79
CA PHE A 112 -4.80 -6.03 2.10
C PHE A 112 -4.13 -4.67 2.18
N LEU A 113 -3.41 -4.26 1.12
CA LEU A 113 -2.83 -2.91 1.02
C LEU A 113 -3.91 -1.82 1.14
N GLN A 114 -5.08 -2.04 0.54
CA GLN A 114 -6.20 -1.11 0.60
C GLN A 114 -6.79 -1.01 2.02
N ILE A 115 -6.89 -2.14 2.72
CA ILE A 115 -7.32 -2.15 4.13
C ILE A 115 -6.32 -1.40 5.01
N ILE A 116 -5.02 -1.61 4.83
CA ILE A 116 -3.98 -0.90 5.60
C ILE A 116 -4.06 0.61 5.33
N GLU A 117 -4.13 1.04 4.07
CA GLU A 117 -4.20 2.46 3.72
C GLU A 117 -5.41 3.16 4.36
N ASN A 118 -6.57 2.47 4.43
CA ASN A 118 -7.80 3.04 4.97
C ASN A 118 -7.83 3.12 6.51
N ASN A 119 -7.04 2.28 7.19
CA ASN A 119 -7.15 2.08 8.64
C ASN A 119 -5.91 2.51 9.43
N THR A 120 -4.86 2.99 8.77
CA THR A 120 -3.59 3.34 9.40
C THR A 120 -3.19 4.78 9.14
N GLU A 121 -2.37 5.34 10.03
CA GLU A 121 -1.92 6.72 9.87
C GLU A 121 -0.66 6.81 9.01
N ARG A 122 -0.73 7.66 7.97
CA ARG A 122 0.44 8.18 7.28
C ARG A 122 1.08 9.30 8.09
N ARG A 123 2.40 9.25 8.32
CA ARG A 123 3.12 10.31 9.04
C ARG A 123 4.24 10.90 8.21
N ARG A 124 4.34 12.23 8.14
CA ARG A 124 5.50 12.94 7.57
C ARG A 124 6.46 13.34 8.68
N LEU A 125 7.70 13.73 8.31
CA LEU A 125 8.70 14.16 9.30
C LEU A 125 8.19 15.26 10.24
N LYS A 126 7.44 16.22 9.69
CA LYS A 126 6.82 17.32 10.47
C LYS A 126 5.74 16.86 11.45
N ASP A 127 5.18 15.68 11.24
CA ASP A 127 4.10 15.13 12.07
C ASP A 127 4.68 14.36 13.28
N LEU A 128 6.01 14.21 13.40
CA LEU A 128 6.68 13.45 14.48
C LEU A 128 6.46 14.03 15.87
N GLU A 129 6.40 15.35 15.99
CA GLU A 129 6.15 16.07 17.24
C GLU A 129 4.68 16.04 17.67
N SER A 130 3.77 15.65 16.76
CA SER A 130 2.36 15.47 17.11
C SER A 130 2.20 14.19 17.93
N PRO A 131 1.42 14.21 19.02
CA PRO A 131 1.12 13.00 19.77
C PRO A 131 0.53 11.96 18.83
N MET A 132 0.98 10.71 18.94
CA MET A 132 0.29 9.58 18.29
C MET A 132 -1.14 9.60 18.82
N GLY A 133 -2.09 9.96 17.98
CA GLY A 133 -3.51 9.87 18.32
C GLY A 133 -3.95 8.41 18.46
N ASP A 134 -5.25 8.18 18.63
CA ASP A 134 -5.85 6.83 18.69
C ASP A 134 -5.78 6.05 17.35
N LYS A 135 -4.92 6.47 16.42
CA LYS A 135 -4.78 5.87 15.10
C LYS A 135 -3.78 4.72 15.13
N LYS A 136 -4.07 3.70 14.33
CA LYS A 136 -3.27 2.48 14.22
C LYS A 136 -1.98 2.76 13.45
N VAL A 137 -0.88 2.28 14.00
CA VAL A 137 0.42 2.25 13.33
C VAL A 137 0.68 0.82 12.89
N PHE A 138 0.96 0.64 11.61
CA PHE A 138 1.18 -0.67 10.97
C PHE A 138 2.28 -0.53 9.91
N GLY A 139 3.40 0.07 10.32
CA GLY A 139 4.47 0.49 9.42
C GLY A 139 5.24 -0.67 8.79
N ASN A 140 6.02 -0.33 7.76
CA ASN A 140 6.84 -1.20 6.92
C ASN A 140 6.09 -2.26 6.10
N VAL A 141 4.79 -2.49 6.35
CA VAL A 141 4.03 -3.52 5.65
C VAL A 141 3.70 -3.06 4.23
N LYS A 142 3.29 -1.81 4.02
CA LYS A 142 2.94 -1.33 2.68
C LYS A 142 4.13 -1.41 1.73
N THR A 143 5.32 -1.06 2.20
CA THR A 143 6.56 -1.18 1.41
C THR A 143 6.78 -2.61 0.92
N ILE A 144 6.65 -3.61 1.80
CA ILE A 144 6.85 -5.03 1.43
C ILE A 144 5.74 -5.50 0.48
N LEU A 145 4.48 -5.14 0.73
CA LEU A 145 3.36 -5.48 -0.17
C LEU A 145 3.58 -4.93 -1.59
N ILE A 146 4.04 -3.69 -1.72
CA ILE A 146 4.35 -3.06 -3.01
C ILE A 146 5.53 -3.75 -3.69
N GLU A 147 6.54 -4.19 -2.93
CA GLU A 147 7.64 -5.01 -3.45
C GLU A 147 7.13 -6.34 -4.02
N ILE A 148 6.28 -7.05 -3.29
CA ILE A 148 5.68 -8.30 -3.76
C ILE A 148 4.84 -8.07 -5.03
N ILE A 149 4.00 -7.03 -5.08
CA ILE A 149 3.25 -6.65 -6.29
C ILE A 149 4.22 -6.44 -7.46
N THR A 150 5.33 -5.71 -7.23
CA THR A 150 6.33 -5.40 -8.26
C THR A 150 6.89 -6.66 -8.92
N TYR A 151 7.16 -7.71 -8.14
CA TYR A 151 7.61 -9.00 -8.67
C TYR A 151 6.51 -9.73 -9.44
N LEU A 152 5.28 -9.76 -8.91
CA LEU A 152 4.16 -10.48 -9.53
C LEU A 152 3.79 -9.92 -10.91
N VAL A 153 3.86 -8.59 -11.07
CA VAL A 153 3.45 -7.90 -12.32
C VAL A 153 4.56 -7.78 -13.36
N HIS A 154 5.81 -8.10 -13.00
CA HIS A 154 6.93 -7.97 -13.92
C HIS A 154 6.79 -8.96 -15.09
N ASN A 155 6.72 -8.41 -16.32
CA ASN A 155 6.47 -9.16 -17.56
C ASN A 155 5.20 -10.03 -17.54
N ASP A 156 4.17 -9.62 -16.78
CA ASP A 156 2.96 -10.41 -16.59
C ASP A 156 1.71 -9.54 -16.77
N LYS A 157 1.20 -9.49 -18.01
CA LYS A 157 0.06 -8.62 -18.35
C LYS A 157 -1.21 -8.95 -17.55
N GLU A 158 -1.44 -10.22 -17.28
CA GLU A 158 -2.59 -10.67 -16.48
C GLU A 158 -2.55 -10.08 -15.06
N SER A 159 -1.43 -10.23 -14.35
CA SER A 159 -1.25 -9.63 -13.02
C SER A 159 -1.30 -8.10 -13.06
N GLN A 160 -0.73 -7.47 -14.09
CA GLN A 160 -0.83 -6.01 -14.27
C GLN A 160 -2.29 -5.54 -14.42
N ASP A 161 -3.10 -6.28 -15.16
CA ASP A 161 -4.52 -5.97 -15.37
C ASP A 161 -5.31 -6.22 -14.08
N LEU A 162 -5.06 -7.31 -13.36
CA LEU A 162 -5.67 -7.58 -12.06
C LEU A 162 -5.40 -6.45 -11.05
N VAL A 163 -4.17 -5.90 -11.02
CA VAL A 163 -3.86 -4.74 -10.16
C VAL A 163 -4.69 -3.52 -10.55
N ARG A 164 -4.89 -3.24 -11.85
CA ARG A 164 -5.73 -2.12 -12.31
C ARG A 164 -7.20 -2.34 -11.93
N GLU A 165 -7.72 -3.54 -12.19
CA GLU A 165 -9.13 -3.90 -11.95
C GLU A 165 -9.49 -3.85 -10.46
N ASN A 166 -8.55 -4.18 -9.58
CA ASN A 166 -8.70 -4.09 -8.13
C ASN A 166 -8.36 -2.69 -7.56
N GLY A 167 -8.21 -1.66 -8.40
CA GLY A 167 -7.93 -0.29 -7.96
C GLY A 167 -6.50 -0.04 -7.45
N GLY A 168 -5.62 -1.03 -7.59
CA GLY A 168 -4.24 -0.99 -7.09
C GLY A 168 -3.37 0.10 -7.72
N LEU A 169 -3.65 0.53 -8.97
CA LEU A 169 -2.92 1.65 -9.60
C LEU A 169 -3.07 2.95 -8.81
N ILE A 170 -4.29 3.29 -8.38
CA ILE A 170 -4.55 4.49 -7.57
C ILE A 170 -3.89 4.35 -6.20
N LEU A 171 -3.97 3.16 -5.61
CA LEU A 171 -3.40 2.86 -4.30
C LEU A 171 -1.88 3.02 -4.27
N ILE A 172 -1.19 2.54 -5.30
CA ILE A 172 0.27 2.68 -5.45
C ILE A 172 0.63 4.16 -5.69
N LEU A 173 -0.10 4.87 -6.56
CA LEU A 173 0.09 6.30 -6.79
C LEU A 173 -0.05 7.12 -5.50
N ASN A 174 -1.05 6.80 -4.66
CA ASN A 174 -1.25 7.46 -3.38
C ASN A 174 -0.06 7.28 -2.43
N ASN A 175 0.64 6.15 -2.53
CA ASN A 175 1.81 5.80 -1.73
C ASN A 175 3.15 6.29 -2.34
N CYS A 176 3.14 7.00 -3.47
CA CYS A 176 4.32 7.70 -4.02
C CYS A 176 4.76 8.94 -3.22
N ASN A 177 4.39 9.04 -1.95
CA ASN A 177 4.72 10.15 -1.05
C ASN A 177 5.56 9.65 0.12
N LEU A 178 6.34 10.54 0.74
CA LEU A 178 7.10 10.20 1.93
C LEU A 178 6.18 9.86 3.10
N ASP A 179 6.47 8.73 3.76
CA ASP A 179 5.84 8.27 4.99
C ASP A 179 6.93 7.73 5.92
N VAL A 180 7.01 8.26 7.14
CA VAL A 180 8.02 7.86 8.13
C VAL A 180 7.74 6.46 8.66
N ASN A 181 6.48 6.02 8.66
CA ASN A 181 6.12 4.67 9.04
C ASN A 181 6.51 3.64 7.97
N GLU A 182 6.81 4.08 6.74
CA GLU A 182 7.09 3.22 5.59
C GLU A 182 8.35 3.71 4.86
N PRO A 183 9.54 3.42 5.41
CA PRO A 183 10.80 3.77 4.75
C PRO A 183 10.84 3.23 3.32
N PHE A 184 11.33 4.05 2.37
CA PHE A 184 11.48 3.72 0.95
C PHE A 184 10.19 3.46 0.16
N ILE A 185 9.00 3.68 0.73
CA ILE A 185 7.74 3.41 0.03
C ILE A 185 7.61 4.15 -1.30
N ARG A 186 8.14 5.39 -1.36
CA ARG A 186 8.12 6.20 -2.57
C ARG A 186 8.88 5.53 -3.71
N GLU A 187 10.12 5.11 -3.45
CA GLU A 187 10.99 4.48 -4.44
C GLU A 187 10.43 3.13 -4.88
N ARG A 188 9.87 2.35 -3.93
CA ARG A 188 9.20 1.08 -4.24
C ARG A 188 7.95 1.28 -5.10
N CYS A 189 7.13 2.30 -4.81
CA CYS A 189 5.98 2.63 -5.65
C CYS A 189 6.39 3.03 -7.07
N ILE A 190 7.45 3.83 -7.22
CA ILE A 190 7.95 4.25 -8.54
C ILE A 190 8.39 3.03 -9.37
N LEU A 191 9.11 2.10 -8.75
CA LEU A 191 9.51 0.85 -9.41
C LEU A 191 8.29 -0.01 -9.78
N CYS A 192 7.34 -0.16 -8.86
CA CYS A 192 6.11 -0.91 -9.11
C CYS A 192 5.32 -0.32 -10.28
N LEU A 193 5.16 1.01 -10.33
CA LEU A 193 4.50 1.71 -11.43
C LEU A 193 5.21 1.50 -12.76
N LYS A 194 6.55 1.49 -12.79
CA LYS A 194 7.30 1.19 -14.01
C LYS A 194 6.86 -0.16 -14.59
N TYR A 195 6.83 -1.22 -13.78
CA TYR A 195 6.45 -2.56 -14.25
C TYR A 195 4.97 -2.73 -14.48
N LEU A 196 4.11 -1.99 -13.79
CA LEU A 196 2.67 -1.98 -14.07
C LEU A 196 2.32 -1.36 -15.43
N LEU A 197 3.13 -0.40 -15.88
CA LEU A 197 2.91 0.32 -17.14
C LEU A 197 3.69 -0.28 -18.31
N GLU A 198 4.70 -1.10 -18.04
CA GLU A 198 5.55 -1.70 -19.06
C GLU A 198 4.75 -2.66 -19.95
N ASN A 199 4.74 -2.36 -21.26
CA ASN A 199 4.02 -3.11 -22.29
C ASN A 199 2.51 -3.26 -22.03
N ASN A 200 1.88 -2.35 -21.27
CA ASN A 200 0.45 -2.38 -20.95
C ASN A 200 -0.23 -1.05 -21.29
N ALA A 201 -0.83 -0.98 -22.49
CA ALA A 201 -1.47 0.22 -22.99
C ALA A 201 -2.72 0.61 -22.18
N GLU A 202 -3.45 -0.37 -21.64
CA GLU A 202 -4.64 -0.14 -20.82
C GLU A 202 -4.28 0.53 -19.49
N ASN A 203 -3.21 0.08 -18.84
CA ASN A 203 -2.71 0.70 -17.62
C ASN A 203 -2.15 2.10 -17.88
N GLN A 204 -1.43 2.29 -18.99
CA GLN A 204 -0.97 3.62 -19.42
C GLN A 204 -2.13 4.58 -19.67
N ALA A 205 -3.16 4.13 -20.38
CA ALA A 205 -4.36 4.93 -20.64
C ALA A 205 -5.11 5.28 -19.35
N PHE A 206 -5.21 4.31 -18.42
CA PHE A 206 -5.81 4.55 -17.11
C PHE A 206 -5.05 5.63 -16.34
N VAL A 207 -3.73 5.52 -16.20
CA VAL A 207 -2.93 6.52 -15.49
C VAL A 207 -2.99 7.88 -16.18
N ALA A 208 -2.93 7.94 -17.51
CA ALA A 208 -3.08 9.19 -18.27
C ALA A 208 -4.46 9.85 -18.04
N SER A 209 -5.51 9.06 -17.82
CA SER A 209 -6.84 9.60 -17.49
C SER A 209 -6.93 10.22 -16.09
N LEU A 210 -6.01 9.86 -15.18
CA LEU A 210 -5.91 10.41 -13.83
C LEU A 210 -5.11 11.72 -13.79
N GLU A 211 -4.32 12.02 -14.82
CA GLU A 211 -3.60 13.30 -14.88
C GLU A 211 -4.63 14.44 -14.81
N PRO A 212 -4.43 15.42 -13.89
CA PRO A 212 -5.27 16.59 -13.89
C PRO A 212 -5.17 17.23 -15.27
N LYS A 213 -6.26 17.15 -16.05
CA LYS A 213 -6.40 17.96 -17.26
C LYS A 213 -6.18 19.38 -16.77
N LYS A 214 -5.05 19.99 -17.17
CA LYS A 214 -4.75 21.38 -16.82
C LYS A 214 -6.03 22.16 -17.07
N VAL A 215 -6.49 22.87 -16.05
CA VAL A 215 -7.61 23.80 -16.24
C VAL A 215 -7.11 24.79 -17.27
N GLU A 216 -7.55 24.62 -18.51
CA GLU A 216 -7.36 25.64 -19.54
C GLU A 216 -8.16 26.83 -19.04
N VAL A 217 -7.44 27.85 -18.57
CA VAL A 217 -8.04 29.15 -18.27
C VAL A 217 -8.44 29.71 -19.63
N THR A 218 -9.67 29.45 -20.03
CA THR A 218 -10.27 30.11 -21.20
C THR A 218 -10.46 31.59 -20.86
N GLN A 219 -10.43 32.45 -21.88
CA GLN A 219 -10.66 33.91 -21.72
C GLN A 219 -12.01 34.22 -21.05
N GLU A 220 -12.97 33.29 -21.09
CA GLU A 220 -14.26 33.41 -20.39
C GLU A 220 -14.14 33.16 -18.89
N ASN A 221 -13.39 32.13 -18.48
CA ASN A 221 -13.17 31.80 -17.06
C ASN A 221 -12.31 32.85 -16.35
N GLU A 222 -11.33 33.42 -17.05
CA GLU A 222 -10.51 34.53 -16.55
C GLU A 222 -11.37 35.76 -16.21
N LYS A 223 -12.27 36.15 -17.13
CA LYS A 223 -13.20 37.27 -16.93
C LYS A 223 -14.21 37.05 -15.80
N ILE A 224 -14.59 35.80 -15.52
CA ILE A 224 -15.49 35.46 -14.40
C ILE A 224 -14.75 35.59 -13.06
N LEU A 225 -13.49 35.18 -13.02
CA LEU A 225 -12.65 35.25 -11.82
C LEU A 225 -12.24 36.69 -11.51
N GLU A 226 -11.91 37.50 -12.53
CA GLU A 226 -11.66 38.93 -12.40
C GLU A 226 -12.88 39.68 -11.85
N LYS A 227 -14.08 39.39 -12.38
CA LYS A 227 -15.35 39.95 -11.87
C LYS A 227 -15.63 39.55 -10.42
N SER A 228 -15.03 38.45 -9.95
CA SER A 228 -15.16 37.95 -8.59
C SER A 228 -14.05 38.44 -7.65
N GLY A 229 -13.16 39.34 -8.12
CA GLY A 229 -12.09 39.95 -7.33
C GLY A 229 -10.82 39.10 -7.20
N TYR A 230 -10.59 38.17 -8.14
CA TYR A 230 -9.41 37.31 -8.19
C TYR A 230 -8.69 37.44 -9.54
N GLU A 231 -7.38 37.63 -9.49
CA GLU A 231 -6.47 37.46 -10.63
C GLU A 231 -5.97 36.02 -10.69
N VAL A 232 -5.86 35.49 -11.90
CA VAL A 232 -5.33 34.16 -12.16
C VAL A 232 -3.85 34.26 -12.49
N GLU A 233 -3.00 33.61 -11.70
CA GLU A 233 -1.57 33.49 -11.96
C GLU A 233 -1.24 32.03 -12.26
N ILE A 234 -0.73 31.74 -13.47
CA ILE A 234 -0.29 30.39 -13.82
C ILE A 234 1.19 30.30 -13.49
N VAL A 235 1.53 29.54 -12.43
CA VAL A 235 2.91 29.26 -12.01
C VAL A 235 3.17 27.77 -12.17
N ASP A 236 4.18 27.40 -12.97
CA ASP A 236 4.55 26.00 -13.26
C ASP A 236 3.38 25.12 -13.75
N GLY A 237 2.47 25.69 -14.53
CA GLY A 237 1.29 24.99 -15.03
C GLY A 237 0.20 24.72 -13.98
N LYS A 238 0.33 25.29 -12.77
CA LYS A 238 -0.70 25.29 -11.74
C LYS A 238 -1.34 26.67 -11.64
N VAL A 239 -2.67 26.68 -11.65
CA VAL A 239 -3.49 27.88 -11.46
C VAL A 239 -3.41 28.32 -9.99
N LYS A 240 -2.89 29.51 -9.72
CA LYS A 240 -2.96 30.20 -8.43
C LYS A 240 -3.93 31.37 -8.55
N LEU A 241 -4.71 31.62 -7.51
CA LEU A 241 -5.61 32.76 -7.44
C LEU A 241 -5.02 33.81 -6.50
N LYS A 242 -4.89 35.04 -6.97
CA LYS A 242 -4.45 36.20 -6.18
C LYS A 242 -5.64 37.12 -5.98
N LYS A 243 -5.94 37.52 -4.75
CA LYS A 243 -7.03 38.46 -4.48
C LYS A 243 -6.60 39.87 -4.92
N THR A 244 -7.41 40.55 -5.72
CA THR A 244 -7.09 41.89 -6.22
C THR A 244 -7.30 42.90 -5.08
N ASN A 245 -6.21 43.48 -4.58
CA ASN A 245 -6.24 44.48 -3.51
C ASN A 245 -6.47 45.90 -4.07
N ASP A 246 -7.58 46.12 -4.77
CA ASP A 246 -7.99 47.47 -5.18
C ASP A 246 -9.43 47.71 -4.76
N LEU A 247 -9.63 48.20 -3.53
CA LEU A 247 -10.83 48.94 -3.10
C LEU A 247 -10.70 49.70 -1.74
N ILE A 248 -9.49 49.98 -1.23
CA ILE A 248 -9.31 50.79 0.01
C ILE A 248 -8.72 52.21 -0.27
N GLY A 249 -8.41 52.56 -1.51
CA GLY A 249 -7.75 53.84 -1.85
C GLY A 249 -8.63 55.01 -2.30
N LYS A 250 -9.97 54.93 -2.27
CA LYS A 250 -10.88 56.00 -2.76
C LYS A 250 -11.99 56.37 -1.77
N ILE A 251 -11.61 56.66 -0.53
CA ILE A 251 -12.38 57.57 0.33
C ILE A 251 -11.47 58.79 0.54
N GLU A 252 -11.42 59.67 -0.46
CA GLU A 252 -10.84 61.00 -0.32
C GLU A 252 -11.74 61.86 0.56
N GLY A 253 -11.11 62.71 1.36
CA GLY A 253 -11.43 64.13 1.46
C GLY A 253 -12.90 64.54 1.62
N ASN A 254 -13.26 64.88 2.85
CA ASN A 254 -13.98 66.12 3.15
C ASN A 254 -13.36 66.75 4.40
#